data_AF-A0A4P7JPB3-F1
#
_entry.id   AF-A0A4P7JPB3-F1
#
_cell.length_a   1.000
_cell.length_b   1.000
_cell.length_c   1.000
_cell.angle_alpha   90.00
_cell.angle_beta   90.00
_cell.angle_gamma   90.00
#
_symmetry.space_group_name_H-M   'P 1'
#
loop_
_entity.id
_entity.type
_entity.pdbx_description
1 polymer ?
#
loop_
_entity_poly.entity_id
_entity_poly.type
_entity_poly.pdbx_seq_one_letter_code
_entity_poly.pdbx_strand_id
1 'polypeptide(L)'
;MSSNISNIFVPLLSDNDANAYISQICVSLGQQVSAEQVLFEIRIGKVDHEIRASRDGIIADVLCASGDRVRQEQLVMVLGESQAYQQLAQPTEQHLSVQSEPNRDLKQYAHQGDVIESDITGFLVKMQEMVINVSKMLCAVILAGMTLTVMFN
;
A
#
# COMPACT_ATOMS: atom_id res chain seq x y z
N MET A 1 27.55 -2.17 12.71
CA MET A 1 26.59 -2.74 11.73
C MET A 1 26.03 -1.57 10.96
N SER A 2 26.44 -1.40 9.71
CA SER A 2 25.96 -0.28 8.89
C SER A 2 24.60 -0.67 8.34
N SER A 3 23.52 -0.18 8.95
CA SER A 3 22.18 -0.32 8.40
C SER A 3 22.14 0.40 7.06
N ASN A 4 21.89 -0.34 5.98
CA ASN A 4 21.78 0.25 4.66
C ASN A 4 20.37 0.81 4.49
N ILE A 5 20.27 2.13 4.53
CA ILE A 5 19.02 2.88 4.48
C ILE A 5 18.99 3.67 3.17
N SER A 6 17.88 3.60 2.44
CA SER A 6 17.63 4.38 1.23
C SER A 6 16.54 5.40 1.49
N ASN A 7 16.89 6.67 1.35
CA ASN A 7 15.96 7.78 1.49
C ASN A 7 15.26 8.05 0.15
N ILE A 8 13.93 8.10 0.17
CA ILE A 8 13.13 8.37 -1.02
C ILE A 8 12.68 9.82 -0.99
N PHE A 9 13.14 10.57 -1.98
CA PHE A 9 12.88 12.00 -2.14
C PHE A 9 11.86 12.25 -3.25
N VAL A 10 11.15 13.38 -3.15
CA VAL A 10 10.37 13.92 -4.26
C VAL A 10 11.31 14.28 -5.42
N PRO A 11 11.04 13.85 -6.66
CA PRO A 11 11.86 14.21 -7.81
C PRO A 11 11.84 15.73 -8.07
N LEU A 12 12.80 16.19 -8.88
CA LEU A 12 12.80 17.57 -9.35
C LEU A 12 11.52 17.86 -10.13
N LEU A 13 10.80 18.91 -9.72
CA LEU A 13 9.58 19.36 -10.37
C LEU A 13 9.91 20.59 -11.24
N SER A 14 9.11 20.86 -12.27
CA SER A 14 9.29 22.08 -13.07
C SER A 14 8.98 23.31 -12.21
N ASP A 15 9.59 24.47 -12.47
CA ASP A 15 9.37 25.69 -11.67
C ASP A 15 7.89 26.16 -11.61
N ASN A 16 7.04 25.71 -12.55
CA ASN A 16 5.61 25.99 -12.56
C ASN A 16 4.78 25.03 -11.67
N ASP A 17 5.39 23.95 -11.18
CA ASP A 17 4.74 22.83 -10.50
C ASP A 17 4.87 22.91 -8.97
N ALA A 18 4.88 24.14 -8.42
CA ALA A 18 5.04 24.40 -6.99
C ALA A 18 3.93 23.86 -6.08
N ASN A 19 2.87 23.27 -6.65
CA ASN A 19 1.72 22.71 -5.93
C ASN A 19 1.61 21.19 -6.16
N ALA A 20 2.62 20.44 -5.72
CA ALA A 20 2.56 18.98 -5.68
C ALA A 20 1.98 18.48 -4.35
N TYR A 21 1.17 17.43 -4.42
CA TYR A 21 0.63 16.74 -3.25
C TYR A 21 0.60 15.23 -3.45
N ILE A 22 0.64 14.48 -2.36
CA ILE A 22 0.52 13.02 -2.40
C ILE A 22 -0.93 12.68 -2.76
N SER A 23 -1.13 12.00 -3.89
CA SER A 23 -2.45 11.50 -4.30
C SER A 23 -2.84 10.32 -3.42
N GLN A 24 -1.95 9.32 -3.35
CA GLN A 24 -2.17 8.09 -2.62
C GLN A 24 -0.84 7.46 -2.20
N ILE A 25 -0.85 6.80 -1.04
CA ILE A 25 0.24 5.93 -0.58
C ILE A 25 -0.21 4.47 -0.78
N CYS A 26 0.57 3.69 -1.51
CA CYS A 26 0.26 2.30 -1.87
C CYS A 26 0.94 1.28 -0.94
N VAL A 27 1.71 1.76 0.05
CA VAL A 27 2.51 0.94 0.95
C VAL A 27 2.29 1.31 2.41
N SER A 28 2.52 0.37 3.33
CA SER A 28 2.39 0.54 4.78
C SER A 28 3.74 0.47 5.50
N LEU A 29 3.82 1.04 6.70
CA LEU A 29 4.98 0.88 7.59
C LEU A 29 5.25 -0.61 7.85
N GLY A 30 6.50 -1.03 7.70
CA GLY A 30 6.92 -2.42 7.88
C GLY A 30 6.56 -3.34 6.70
N GLN A 31 5.96 -2.83 5.62
CA GLN A 31 5.67 -3.64 4.43
C GLN A 31 6.94 -3.92 3.64
N GLN A 32 7.07 -5.17 3.15
CA GLN A 32 8.09 -5.53 2.18
C GLN A 32 7.70 -5.02 0.79
N VAL A 33 8.63 -4.32 0.13
CA VAL A 33 8.46 -3.80 -1.22
C VAL A 33 9.55 -4.34 -2.12
N SER A 34 9.22 -4.55 -3.39
CA SER A 34 10.16 -4.98 -4.41
C SER A 34 10.70 -3.83 -5.25
N ALA A 35 11.84 -4.04 -5.90
CA ALA A 35 12.33 -3.11 -6.93
C ALA A 35 11.25 -2.87 -8.00
N GLU A 36 11.15 -1.64 -8.50
CA GLU A 36 10.14 -1.20 -9.49
C GLU A 36 8.68 -1.20 -9.00
N GLN A 37 8.42 -1.58 -7.74
CA GLN A 37 7.09 -1.50 -7.15
C GLN A 37 6.70 -0.04 -6.87
N VAL A 38 5.44 0.31 -7.15
CA VAL A 38 4.88 1.64 -6.87
C VAL A 38 4.76 1.85 -5.35
N LEU A 39 5.39 2.90 -4.84
CA LEU A 39 5.38 3.27 -3.43
C LEU A 39 4.24 4.25 -3.13
N PHE A 40 4.19 5.34 -3.89
CA PHE A 40 3.21 6.40 -3.75
C PHE A 40 3.05 7.16 -5.06
N GLU A 41 1.95 7.90 -5.15
CA GLU A 41 1.60 8.73 -6.30
C GLU A 41 1.63 10.21 -5.91
N ILE A 42 2.22 11.03 -6.77
CA ILE A 42 2.26 12.49 -6.64
C ILE A 42 1.35 13.08 -7.71
N ARG A 43 0.42 13.94 -7.31
CA ARG A 43 -0.38 14.73 -8.23
C ARG A 43 0.20 16.13 -8.37
N ILE A 44 0.41 16.54 -9.61
CA ILE A 44 0.91 17.85 -9.99
C ILE A 44 -0.12 18.48 -10.92
N GLY A 45 -0.85 19.47 -10.42
CA GLY A 45 -1.96 20.10 -11.15
C GLY A 45 -3.06 19.09 -11.49
N LYS A 46 -3.03 18.56 -12.71
CA LYS A 46 -3.99 17.55 -13.21
C LYS A 46 -3.32 16.27 -13.72
N VAL A 47 -2.02 16.09 -13.44
CA VAL A 47 -1.22 14.95 -13.88
C VAL A 47 -0.79 14.16 -12.66
N ASP A 48 -0.96 12.84 -12.71
CA ASP A 48 -0.53 11.91 -11.69
C ASP A 48 0.80 11.26 -12.11
N HIS A 49 1.75 11.18 -11.17
CA HIS A 49 3.07 10.60 -11.35
C HIS A 49 3.32 9.53 -10.29
N GLU A 50 3.75 8.35 -10.73
CA GLU A 50 4.06 7.22 -9.85
C GLU A 50 5.53 7.22 -9.44
N ILE A 51 5.81 7.06 -8.15
CA ILE A 51 7.16 6.88 -7.63
C ILE A 51 7.39 5.42 -7.30
N ARG A 52 8.42 4.84 -7.93
CA ARG A 52 8.79 3.42 -7.80
C ARG A 52 9.99 3.24 -6.86
N ALA A 53 10.05 2.08 -6.21
CA ALA A 53 11.16 1.72 -5.34
C ALA A 53 12.42 1.41 -6.16
N SER A 54 13.57 1.95 -5.76
CA SER A 54 14.85 1.70 -6.44
C SER A 54 15.42 0.30 -6.19
N ARG A 55 14.94 -0.40 -5.15
CA ARG A 55 15.40 -1.74 -4.77
C ARG A 55 14.40 -2.44 -3.85
N ASP A 56 14.61 -3.73 -3.60
CA ASP A 56 13.86 -4.49 -2.61
C ASP A 56 14.23 -4.04 -1.18
N GLY A 57 13.22 -3.97 -0.31
CA GLY A 57 13.42 -3.53 1.07
C GLY A 57 12.16 -3.59 1.92
N ILE A 58 12.23 -2.98 3.11
CA ILE A 58 11.09 -2.84 4.02
C ILE A 58 10.89 -1.35 4.28
N ILE A 59 9.65 -0.89 4.27
CA ILE A 59 9.32 0.50 4.63
C ILE A 59 9.65 0.72 6.11
N ALA A 60 10.72 1.46 6.36
CA ALA A 60 11.20 1.74 7.71
C ALA A 60 10.42 2.90 8.34
N ASP A 61 10.13 3.94 7.56
CA ASP A 61 9.37 5.10 8.02
C ASP A 61 8.64 5.80 6.87
N VAL A 62 7.53 6.45 7.17
CA VAL A 62 6.67 7.20 6.24
C VAL A 62 6.35 8.54 6.89
N LEU A 63 6.86 9.63 6.30
CA LEU A 63 6.79 10.98 6.88
C LEU A 63 5.62 11.81 6.35
N CYS A 64 4.95 11.35 5.29
CA CYS A 64 3.83 12.03 4.65
C CYS A 64 2.59 11.14 4.61
N ALA A 65 1.42 11.76 4.49
CA ALA A 65 0.14 11.08 4.31
C ALA A 65 -0.49 11.42 2.95
N SER A 66 -1.47 10.63 2.52
CA SER A 66 -2.29 10.97 1.35
C SER A 66 -2.95 12.33 1.54
N GLY A 67 -2.85 13.19 0.53
CA GLY A 67 -3.34 14.57 0.54
C GLY A 67 -2.33 15.60 1.07
N ASP A 68 -1.18 15.17 1.58
CA ASP A 68 -0.18 16.10 2.12
C ASP A 68 0.58 16.85 1.01
N ARG A 69 0.96 18.10 1.28
CA ARG A 69 1.71 18.93 0.33
C ARG A 69 3.18 18.63 0.43
N VAL A 70 3.82 18.42 -0.72
CA VAL A 70 5.24 18.08 -0.79
C VAL A 70 6.02 19.08 -1.63
N ARG A 71 7.30 19.26 -1.28
CA ARG A 71 8.25 20.11 -2.01
C ARG A 71 9.28 19.26 -2.73
N GLN A 72 9.93 19.85 -3.72
CA GLN A 72 11.09 19.27 -4.37
C GLN A 72 12.16 18.86 -3.34
N GLU A 73 12.80 17.71 -3.56
CA GLU A 73 13.83 17.13 -2.68
C GLU A 73 13.38 16.90 -1.23
N GLN A 74 12.07 16.96 -0.95
CA GLN A 74 11.53 16.61 0.35
C GLN A 74 11.63 15.11 0.56
N LEU A 75 12.08 14.70 1.74
CA LEU A 75 12.07 13.32 2.18
C LEU A 75 10.62 12.87 2.46
N VAL A 76 10.17 11.82 1.77
CA VAL A 76 8.81 11.29 1.91
C VAL A 76 8.80 9.98 2.70
N MET A 77 9.77 9.11 2.43
CA MET A 77 9.79 7.75 2.94
C MET A 77 11.23 7.26 3.11
N VAL A 78 11.42 6.37 4.07
CA VAL A 78 12.69 5.71 4.35
C VAL A 78 12.54 4.22 4.09
N LEU A 79 13.37 3.69 3.19
CA LEU A 79 13.43 2.28 2.84
C LEU A 79 14.63 1.61 3.54
N GLY A 80 14.35 0.66 4.42
CA GLY A 80 15.37 -0.17 5.07
C GLY A 80 15.70 -1.42 4.23
N GLU A 81 16.84 -2.03 4.51
CA GLU A 81 17.16 -3.37 4.01
C GLU A 81 16.17 -4.42 4.55
N SER A 82 15.74 -5.33 3.67
CA SER A 82 15.06 -6.56 4.07
C SER A 82 16.09 -7.57 4.60
N GLN A 83 16.60 -7.34 5.82
CA GLN A 83 17.27 -8.42 6.55
C GLN A 83 16.17 -9.23 7.24
N ALA A 84 15.90 -10.42 6.67
CA ALA A 84 15.05 -11.47 7.19
C ALA A 84 13.53 -11.29 7.05
N TYR A 85 13.00 -11.51 5.84
CA TYR A 85 11.76 -12.30 5.64
C TYR A 85 11.85 -13.05 4.28
N GLN A 86 12.75 -14.03 4.21
CA GLN A 86 12.79 -15.07 3.17
C GLN A 86 12.50 -16.45 3.78
N GLN A 87 11.67 -16.49 4.83
CA GLN A 87 11.22 -17.74 5.44
C GLN A 87 9.73 -17.65 5.74
N LEU A 88 8.92 -17.88 4.70
CA LEU A 88 7.66 -18.66 4.69
C LEU A 88 6.78 -18.45 3.44
N ALA A 89 7.33 -18.02 2.30
CA ALA A 89 6.59 -18.08 1.03
C ALA A 89 7.49 -18.50 -0.15
N GLN A 90 7.53 -19.80 -0.43
CA GLN A 90 7.78 -20.35 -1.76
C GLN A 90 6.55 -21.22 -2.12
N PRO A 91 6.29 -21.55 -3.39
CA PRO A 91 6.03 -20.68 -4.53
C PRO A 91 4.72 -21.09 -5.24
N THR A 92 4.06 -20.19 -5.98
CA THR A 92 3.25 -20.63 -7.11
C THR A 92 3.48 -19.66 -8.26
N GLU A 93 4.39 -20.08 -9.13
CA GLU A 93 4.44 -19.64 -10.52
C GLU A 93 3.12 -20.00 -11.22
N GLN A 94 2.47 -19.01 -11.84
CA GLN A 94 1.80 -19.16 -13.15
C GLN A 94 1.88 -17.78 -13.81
N HIS A 95 2.96 -17.45 -14.52
CA HIS A 95 3.14 -17.72 -15.94
C HIS A 95 1.89 -17.33 -16.76
N LEU A 96 1.76 -16.04 -17.11
CA LEU A 96 0.85 -15.61 -18.17
C LEU A 96 1.62 -15.62 -19.50
N SER A 97 1.62 -16.78 -20.16
CA SER A 97 1.82 -16.86 -21.60
C SER A 97 0.47 -17.21 -22.22
N VAL A 98 -0.17 -16.23 -22.84
CA VAL A 98 -1.01 -16.48 -24.02
C VAL A 98 -0.85 -15.27 -24.94
N GLN A 99 0.10 -15.38 -25.86
CA GLN A 99 -0.08 -14.78 -27.18
C GLN A 99 -1.03 -15.68 -27.96
N SER A 100 -2.16 -15.15 -28.41
CA SER A 100 -2.68 -15.30 -29.78
C SER A 100 -4.09 -14.72 -29.88
N GLU A 101 -4.24 -13.62 -30.63
CA GLU A 101 -5.50 -13.34 -31.32
C GLU A 101 -5.69 -14.41 -32.40
N PRO A 102 -6.93 -14.87 -32.61
CA PRO A 102 -7.54 -14.55 -33.90
C PRO A 102 -8.99 -14.08 -33.80
N ASN A 103 -9.22 -13.02 -34.57
CA ASN A 103 -10.46 -12.38 -34.97
C ASN A 103 -11.55 -13.36 -35.44
N ARG A 104 -12.78 -13.24 -34.90
CA ARG A 104 -14.09 -13.09 -35.60
C ARG A 104 -15.24 -13.65 -34.74
N ASP A 105 -16.17 -12.78 -34.33
CA ASP A 105 -17.47 -12.64 -34.99
C ASP A 105 -18.35 -11.60 -34.25
N LEU A 106 -18.80 -10.60 -35.00
CA LEU A 106 -19.85 -9.67 -34.60
C LEU A 106 -21.22 -10.33 -34.79
N LYS A 107 -22.04 -10.34 -33.73
CA LYS A 107 -23.52 -10.22 -33.67
C LYS A 107 -23.93 -10.69 -32.26
N GLN A 108 -24.64 -9.94 -31.42
CA GLN A 108 -25.88 -9.19 -31.64
C GLN A 108 -26.10 -8.15 -30.53
N TYR A 109 -26.95 -7.18 -30.85
CA TYR A 109 -27.20 -5.92 -30.18
C TYR A 109 -28.08 -6.01 -28.92
N ALA A 110 -27.75 -5.12 -27.96
CA ALA A 110 -28.62 -4.26 -27.13
C ALA A 110 -29.83 -4.85 -26.35
N HIS A 111 -29.78 -4.73 -25.02
CA HIS A 111 -30.75 -3.87 -24.31
C HIS A 111 -30.26 -3.45 -22.91
N GLN A 112 -30.24 -2.12 -22.71
CA GLN A 112 -30.47 -1.34 -21.49
C GLN A 112 -29.90 -1.84 -20.15
N GLY A 113 -28.79 -1.21 -19.73
CA GLY A 113 -28.19 -1.36 -18.41
C GLY A 113 -29.05 -0.70 -17.33
N ASP A 114 -29.61 -1.55 -16.48
CA ASP A 114 -30.21 -1.23 -15.19
C ASP A 114 -29.11 -1.27 -14.10
N VAL A 115 -29.17 -0.28 -13.21
CA VAL A 115 -28.68 -0.25 -11.82
C VAL A 115 -27.26 -0.75 -11.50
N ILE A 116 -26.33 0.17 -11.21
CA ILE A 116 -25.30 -0.05 -10.17
C ILE A 116 -25.03 1.29 -9.44
N GLU A 117 -25.91 1.65 -8.51
CA GLU A 117 -25.51 2.49 -7.38
C GLU A 117 -25.18 1.57 -6.20
N SER A 118 -24.15 1.97 -5.45
CA SER A 118 -23.88 1.57 -4.08
C SER A 118 -23.25 0.18 -3.86
N ASP A 119 -21.91 0.09 -3.86
CA ASP A 119 -21.22 -0.84 -2.92
C ASP A 119 -19.69 -0.64 -2.74
N ILE A 120 -19.20 0.61 -2.75
CA ILE A 120 -17.79 0.88 -2.35
C ILE A 120 -17.67 1.17 -0.85
N THR A 121 -18.76 1.56 -0.17
CA THR A 121 -18.74 1.93 1.24
C THR A 121 -18.82 0.71 2.18
N GLY A 122 -19.37 -0.42 1.72
CA GLY A 122 -19.53 -1.63 2.56
C GLY A 122 -18.22 -2.37 2.84
N PHE A 123 -17.27 -2.37 1.90
CA PHE A 123 -16.05 -3.16 2.00
C PHE A 123 -15.01 -2.57 2.97
N LEU A 124 -14.91 -1.22 3.04
CA LEU A 124 -13.97 -0.55 3.95
C LEU A 124 -14.38 -0.64 5.44
N VAL A 125 -15.68 -0.55 5.74
CA VAL A 125 -16.16 -0.64 7.14
C VAL A 125 -16.00 -2.06 7.69
N LYS A 126 -16.21 -3.08 6.85
CA LYS A 126 -16.07 -4.50 7.21
C LYS A 126 -14.63 -4.86 7.64
N MET A 127 -13.63 -4.25 6.99
CA MET A 127 -12.21 -4.44 7.33
C MET A 127 -11.82 -3.75 8.65
N GLN A 128 -12.37 -2.57 8.96
CA GLN A 128 -12.12 -1.88 10.23
C GLN A 128 -12.80 -2.58 11.43
N GLU A 129 -14.02 -3.10 11.27
CA GLU A 129 -14.69 -3.84 12.36
C GLU A 129 -13.94 -5.12 12.74
N MET A 130 -13.28 -5.79 11.79
CA MET A 130 -12.50 -7.00 12.05
C MET A 130 -11.24 -6.71 12.89
N VAL A 131 -10.55 -5.58 12.62
CA VAL A 131 -9.37 -5.15 13.40
C VAL A 131 -9.76 -4.75 14.83
N ILE A 132 -10.89 -4.07 15.00
CA ILE A 132 -11.40 -3.66 16.32
C ILE A 132 -11.84 -4.88 17.15
N ASN A 133 -12.46 -5.89 16.54
CA ASN A 133 -12.90 -7.09 17.25
C ASN A 133 -11.73 -7.98 17.70
N VAL A 134 -10.69 -8.13 16.87
CA VAL A 134 -9.46 -8.85 17.25
C VAL A 134 -8.72 -8.13 18.39
N SER A 135 -8.69 -6.79 18.37
CA SER A 135 -8.09 -5.99 19.45
C SER A 135 -8.86 -6.13 20.78
N LYS A 136 -10.20 -6.13 20.74
CA LYS A 136 -11.05 -6.38 21.94
C LYS A 136 -10.86 -7.78 22.50
N MET A 137 -10.73 -8.80 21.65
CA MET A 137 -10.53 -10.18 22.10
C MET A 137 -9.14 -10.37 22.74
N LEU A 138 -8.09 -9.78 22.16
CA LEU A 138 -6.74 -9.83 22.72
C LEU A 138 -6.64 -9.10 24.07
N CYS A 139 -7.29 -7.94 24.20
CA CYS A 139 -7.30 -7.18 25.45
C CYS A 139 -8.06 -7.93 26.58
N ALA A 140 -9.17 -8.61 26.27
CA ALA A 140 -9.92 -9.40 27.23
C ALA A 140 -9.13 -10.61 27.77
N VAL A 141 -8.35 -11.28 26.92
CA VAL A 141 -7.49 -12.41 27.34
C VAL A 141 -6.35 -11.94 28.26
N ILE A 142 -5.76 -10.78 27.97
CA ILE A 142 -4.69 -10.20 28.80
C ILE A 142 -5.23 -9.75 30.16
N LEU A 143 -6.38 -9.07 30.22
CA LEU A 143 -6.96 -8.63 31.50
C LEU A 143 -7.44 -9.82 32.36
N ALA A 144 -8.01 -10.86 31.76
CA ALA A 144 -8.41 -12.07 32.47
C ALA A 144 -7.18 -12.83 33.03
N GLY A 145 -6.09 -12.91 32.26
CA GLY A 145 -4.84 -13.55 32.69
C GLY A 145 -4.12 -12.80 33.82
N MET A 146 -4.14 -11.46 33.79
CA MET A 146 -3.56 -10.65 34.87
C MET A 146 -4.35 -10.81 36.18
N THR A 147 -5.69 -10.87 36.12
CA THR A 147 -6.52 -11.03 37.33
C THR A 147 -6.34 -12.40 38.01
N LEU A 148 -6.09 -13.46 37.24
CA LEU A 148 -5.86 -14.81 37.78
C LEU A 148 -4.48 -14.95 38.45
N THR A 149 -3.49 -14.16 38.02
CA THR A 149 -2.13 -14.20 38.59
C THR A 149 -2.05 -13.50 39.95
N VAL A 150 -2.84 -12.43 40.18
CA VAL A 150 -2.85 -11.71 41.48
C VAL A 150 -3.67 -12.39 42.57
N MET A 151 -4.51 -13.39 42.23
CA MET A 151 -5.32 -14.14 43.21
C MET A 151 -4.60 -15.40 43.74
N PHE A 152 -3.44 -15.75 43.19
CA PHE A 152 -2.67 -16.95 43.55
C PHE A 152 -1.30 -16.66 44.20
N ASN A 153 -1.04 -15.43 44.63
CA ASN A 153 0.13 -15.01 45.40
C ASN A 153 -0.29 -14.16 46.60
#